data_AF-A0A511UM82-F1
#
_entry.id   AF-A0A511UM82-F1
#
_cell.length_a   1.000
_cell.length_b   1.000
_cell.length_c   1.000
_cell.angle_alpha   90.00
_cell.angle_beta   90.00
_cell.angle_gamma   90.00
#
_symmetry.space_group_name_H-M   'P 1'
#
loop_
_entity.id
_entity.type
_entity.pdbx_description
1 polymer ?
#
loop_
_entity_poly.entity_id
_entity_poly.type
_entity_poly.pdbx_seq_one_letter_code
_entity_poly.pdbx_strand_id
1 'polypeptide(L)'
;MNLDRAYRLLAAFYTLMLVIGVIAIVAGGGTLLAPVHLLLGALAVVGLWGYILKRGFMNPRMWRPLAVILAVGIVVQMGIVLTMPLSSVLLTWMLTSSIFSVMLVIMLYRYGDRDQPLWASAQERAAARQLEALLNGDSPLTAVKRDAERENKVQVTKSNGGYKASVTRRMQDGQERFEERFRYPETLVFFLEKFTSVSVDDFRRSTEDHGHAAV
;
A
#
# COMPACT_ATOMS: atom_id res chain seq x y z
N MET A 1 -1.94 -13.73 -24.48
CA MET A 1 -0.75 -13.58 -23.61
C MET A 1 -1.21 -12.87 -22.34
N ASN A 2 -1.27 -13.55 -21.18
CA ASN A 2 -1.88 -12.98 -19.97
C ASN A 2 -0.93 -11.94 -19.33
N LEU A 3 -1.47 -10.79 -18.94
CA LEU A 3 -0.76 -9.68 -18.28
C LEU A 3 0.10 -10.16 -17.08
N ASP A 4 -0.40 -11.15 -16.35
CA ASP A 4 0.32 -11.81 -15.24
C ASP A 4 1.65 -12.45 -15.67
N ARG A 5 1.70 -13.12 -16.84
CA ARG A 5 2.94 -13.68 -17.37
C ARG A 5 3.94 -12.59 -17.75
N ALA A 6 3.47 -11.48 -18.30
CA ALA A 6 4.33 -10.34 -18.65
C ALA A 6 4.98 -9.71 -17.42
N TYR A 7 4.22 -9.53 -16.33
CA TYR A 7 4.80 -9.03 -15.07
C TYR A 7 5.81 -10.00 -14.46
N ARG A 8 5.54 -11.31 -14.48
CA ARG A 8 6.50 -12.32 -14.00
C ARG A 8 7.80 -12.31 -14.80
N LEU A 9 7.70 -12.21 -16.13
CA LEU A 9 8.86 -12.06 -17.01
C LEU A 9 9.64 -10.77 -16.70
N LEU A 10 8.94 -9.67 -16.44
CA LEU A 10 9.55 -8.41 -16.03
C LEU A 10 10.35 -8.56 -14.72
N ALA A 11 9.78 -9.24 -13.71
CA ALA A 11 10.50 -9.49 -12.46
C ALA A 11 11.68 -10.43 -12.62
N ALA A 12 11.55 -11.47 -13.44
CA ALA A 12 12.67 -12.33 -13.80
C ALA A 12 13.78 -11.54 -14.50
N PHE A 13 13.43 -10.62 -15.40
CA PHE A 13 14.36 -9.74 -16.08
C PHE A 13 15.12 -8.82 -15.10
N TYR A 14 14.43 -8.14 -14.17
CA TYR A 14 15.11 -7.31 -13.16
C TYR A 14 15.97 -8.14 -12.20
N THR A 15 15.54 -9.36 -11.87
CA THR A 15 16.35 -10.30 -11.07
C THR A 15 17.63 -10.68 -11.81
N LEU A 16 17.54 -10.97 -13.11
CA LEU A 16 18.69 -11.27 -13.95
C LEU A 16 19.65 -10.07 -14.07
N MET A 17 19.12 -8.85 -14.20
CA MET A 17 19.94 -7.64 -14.20
C MET A 17 20.76 -7.48 -12.92
N LEU A 18 20.19 -7.82 -11.75
CA LEU A 18 20.95 -7.81 -10.50
C LEU A 18 22.09 -8.82 -10.51
N VAL A 19 21.84 -10.03 -11.01
CA VAL A 19 22.87 -11.08 -11.11
C VAL A 19 24.01 -10.60 -12.03
N ILE A 20 23.68 -10.01 -13.18
CA ILE A 20 24.67 -9.44 -14.09
C ILE A 20 25.46 -8.32 -13.39
N GLY A 21 24.80 -7.46 -12.63
CA GLY A 21 25.47 -6.39 -11.88
C GLY A 21 26.41 -6.92 -10.79
N VAL A 22 26.05 -7.98 -10.08
CA VAL A 22 26.94 -8.65 -9.11
C VAL A 22 28.17 -9.21 -9.82
N ILE A 23 27.99 -9.91 -10.95
CA ILE A 23 29.09 -10.46 -11.75
C ILE A 23 30.00 -9.32 -12.23
N ALA A 24 29.44 -8.20 -12.67
CA ALA A 24 30.21 -7.04 -13.11
C ALA A 24 31.12 -6.50 -11.99
N ILE A 25 30.62 -6.37 -10.76
CA ILE A 25 31.43 -5.92 -9.61
C ILE A 25 32.56 -6.91 -9.32
N VAL A 26 32.25 -8.21 -9.27
CA VAL A 26 33.25 -9.25 -8.98
C VAL A 26 34.32 -9.33 -10.07
N ALA A 27 33.96 -9.07 -11.32
CA ALA A 27 34.90 -9.00 -12.44
C ALA A 27 35.73 -7.70 -12.48
N GLY A 28 35.64 -6.84 -11.45
CA GLY A 28 36.36 -5.57 -11.36
C GLY A 28 35.74 -4.42 -12.17
N GLY A 29 34.52 -4.61 -12.67
CA GLY A 29 33.72 -3.58 -13.32
C GLY A 29 32.87 -2.78 -12.32
N GLY A 30 32.43 -1.60 -12.73
CA GLY A 30 31.53 -0.75 -11.93
C GLY A 30 32.24 0.35 -11.16
N THR A 31 31.44 1.22 -10.54
CA THR A 31 31.91 2.38 -9.79
C THR A 31 31.93 2.07 -8.28
N LEU A 32 32.56 2.93 -7.48
CA LEU A 32 32.50 2.84 -6.01
C LEU A 32 31.06 2.81 -5.45
N LEU A 33 30.10 3.34 -6.21
CA LEU A 33 28.69 3.37 -5.83
C LEU A 33 27.92 2.11 -6.26
N ALA A 34 28.52 1.21 -7.03
CA ALA A 34 27.85 0.02 -7.55
C ALA A 34 27.23 -0.88 -6.47
N PRO A 35 27.87 -1.12 -5.29
CA PRO A 35 27.25 -1.91 -4.22
C PRO A 35 25.95 -1.29 -3.68
N VAL A 36 25.90 0.04 -3.56
CA VAL A 36 24.71 0.75 -3.09
C VAL A 36 23.56 0.62 -4.10
N HIS A 37 23.88 0.76 -5.39
CA HIS A 37 22.89 0.58 -6.46
C HIS A 37 22.36 -0.86 -6.51
N LEU A 38 23.22 -1.86 -6.31
CA LEU A 38 22.80 -3.25 -6.22
C LEU A 38 21.91 -3.52 -5.02
N LEU A 39 22.22 -2.95 -3.86
CA LEU A 39 21.39 -3.12 -2.66
C LEU A 39 20.01 -2.50 -2.84
N LEU A 40 19.95 -1.28 -3.39
CA LEU A 40 18.68 -0.61 -3.71
C LEU A 40 17.90 -1.39 -4.77
N GLY A 41 18.58 -1.88 -5.81
CA GLY A 41 17.97 -2.72 -6.84
C GLY A 41 17.46 -4.05 -6.30
N ALA A 42 18.18 -4.70 -5.38
CA ALA A 42 17.75 -5.92 -4.71
C ALA A 42 16.49 -5.69 -3.89
N LEU A 43 16.46 -4.63 -3.08
CA LEU A 43 15.28 -4.25 -2.31
C LEU A 43 14.08 -3.98 -3.24
N ALA A 44 14.32 -3.31 -4.35
CA ALA A 44 13.29 -3.04 -5.34
C ALA A 44 12.75 -4.30 -6.02
N VAL A 45 13.62 -5.26 -6.36
CA VAL A 45 13.20 -6.55 -6.92
C VAL A 45 12.39 -7.36 -5.92
N VAL A 46 12.73 -7.30 -4.62
CA VAL A 46 11.89 -7.89 -3.56
C VAL A 46 10.50 -7.25 -3.56
N GLY A 47 10.42 -5.92 -3.65
CA GLY A 47 9.13 -5.21 -3.74
C GLY A 47 8.33 -5.60 -4.98
N LEU A 48 9.01 -5.75 -6.12
CA LEU A 48 8.40 -6.17 -7.38
C LEU A 48 7.82 -7.60 -7.30
N TRP A 49 8.57 -8.54 -6.74
CA TRP A 49 8.07 -9.89 -6.49
C TRP A 49 6.91 -9.90 -5.49
N GLY A 50 6.96 -9.08 -4.44
CA GLY A 50 5.85 -8.88 -3.51
C GLY A 50 4.58 -8.40 -4.21
N TYR A 51 4.71 -7.41 -5.09
CA TYR A 51 3.60 -6.90 -5.90
C TYR A 51 2.99 -7.99 -6.80
N ILE A 52 3.83 -8.74 -7.52
CA ILE A 52 3.38 -9.76 -8.48
C ILE A 52 2.75 -10.97 -7.77
N LEU A 53 3.36 -11.42 -6.68
CA LEU A 53 2.85 -12.53 -5.88
C LEU A 53 1.70 -12.11 -4.96
N LYS A 54 1.31 -10.83 -4.98
CA LYS A 54 0.28 -10.25 -4.11
C LYS A 54 0.52 -10.55 -2.62
N ARG A 55 1.78 -10.52 -2.21
CA ARG A 55 2.21 -10.84 -0.85
C ARG A 55 2.87 -9.63 -0.22
N GLY A 56 2.44 -9.28 0.98
CA GLY A 56 3.09 -8.25 1.78
C GLY A 56 4.46 -8.71 2.25
N PHE A 57 5.51 -8.09 1.72
CA PHE A 57 6.87 -8.14 2.24
C PHE A 57 7.17 -6.81 2.95
N MET A 58 7.74 -6.89 4.16
CA MET A 58 8.02 -5.74 5.02
C MET A 58 6.77 -4.89 5.34
N ASN A 59 6.96 -3.66 5.82
CA ASN A 59 5.88 -2.73 6.17
C ASN A 59 5.53 -1.85 4.94
N PRO A 60 4.24 -1.68 4.58
CA PRO A 60 3.83 -0.81 3.47
C PRO A 60 4.38 0.61 3.58
N ARG A 61 4.57 1.11 4.81
CA ARG A 61 5.11 2.45 5.08
C ARG A 61 6.55 2.66 4.59
N MET A 62 7.31 1.59 4.32
CA MET A 62 8.69 1.70 3.84
C MET A 62 8.77 1.83 2.32
N TRP A 63 7.82 1.22 1.58
CA TRP A 63 7.90 1.11 0.13
C TRP A 63 7.63 2.43 -0.62
N ARG A 64 6.67 3.23 -0.16
CA ARG A 64 6.39 4.54 -0.77
C ARG A 64 7.55 5.54 -0.60
N PRO A 65 8.10 5.77 0.60
CA PRO A 65 9.28 6.62 0.77
C PRO A 65 10.48 6.13 -0.05
N LEU A 66 10.70 4.81 -0.11
CA LEU A 66 11.76 4.24 -0.94
C LEU A 66 11.56 4.59 -2.42
N ALA A 67 10.35 4.43 -2.95
CA ALA A 67 10.02 4.81 -4.32
C ALA A 67 10.26 6.31 -4.58
N VAL A 68 9.90 7.17 -3.62
CA VAL A 68 10.15 8.62 -3.70
C VAL A 68 11.64 8.94 -3.72
N ILE A 69 12.44 8.32 -2.84
CA ILE A 69 13.89 8.51 -2.80
C ILE A 69 14.52 8.10 -4.14
N LEU A 70 14.12 6.95 -4.69
CA LEU A 70 14.57 6.49 -6.00
C LEU A 70 14.16 7.46 -7.12
N ALA A 71 12.94 8.00 -7.08
CA ALA A 71 12.48 9.00 -8.03
C ALA A 71 13.33 10.28 -7.98
N VAL A 72 13.62 10.77 -6.78
CA VAL A 72 14.51 11.93 -6.58
C VAL A 72 15.91 11.62 -7.11
N GLY A 73 16.43 10.41 -6.86
CA GLY A 73 17.72 9.97 -7.41
C GLY A 73 17.75 10.03 -8.94
N ILE A 74 16.68 9.59 -9.61
CA ILE A 74 16.55 9.70 -11.08
C ILE A 74 16.56 11.17 -11.52
N VAL A 75 15.83 12.06 -10.84
CA VAL A 75 15.79 13.49 -11.18
C VAL A 75 17.17 14.14 -11.02
N VAL A 76 17.86 13.87 -9.91
CA VAL A 76 19.23 14.36 -9.68
C VAL A 76 20.18 13.85 -10.76
N GLN A 77 20.09 12.55 -11.09
CA GLN A 77 20.88 11.95 -12.16
C GLN A 77 20.62 12.60 -13.52
N MET A 78 19.36 12.91 -13.86
CA MET A 78 19.04 13.66 -15.07
C MET A 78 19.59 15.09 -15.05
N GLY A 79 19.56 15.77 -13.90
CA GLY A 79 20.20 17.06 -13.72
C GLY A 79 21.70 17.02 -14.02
N ILE A 80 22.40 15.99 -13.53
CA ILE A 80 23.84 15.78 -13.78
C ILE A 80 24.09 15.56 -15.28
N VAL A 81 23.30 14.68 -15.92
CA VAL A 81 23.41 14.39 -17.36
C VAL A 81 23.25 15.65 -18.22
N LEU A 82 22.41 16.59 -17.81
CA LEU A 82 22.13 17.82 -18.56
C LEU A 82 23.12 18.96 -18.28
N THR A 83 23.83 18.94 -17.15
CA THR A 83 24.64 20.09 -16.70
C THR A 83 26.14 19.83 -16.68
N MET A 84 26.56 18.56 -16.62
CA MET A 84 27.98 18.21 -16.48
C MET A 84 28.52 17.53 -17.75
N PRO A 85 29.79 17.79 -18.12
CA PRO A 85 30.46 17.02 -19.15
C PRO A 85 30.76 15.61 -18.64
N LEU A 86 30.00 14.63 -19.10
CA LEU A 86 30.18 13.22 -18.74
C LEU A 86 30.93 12.48 -19.85
N SER A 87 31.71 11.46 -19.48
CA SER A 87 32.26 10.52 -20.46
C SER A 87 31.15 9.73 -21.13
N SER A 88 31.34 9.29 -22.37
CA SER A 88 30.35 8.49 -23.11
C SER A 88 29.93 7.25 -22.31
N VAL A 89 30.87 6.60 -21.63
CA VAL A 89 30.61 5.45 -20.76
C VAL A 89 29.67 5.82 -19.62
N LEU A 90 29.97 6.88 -18.88
CA LEU A 90 29.16 7.30 -17.73
C LEU A 90 27.75 7.75 -18.15
N LEU A 91 27.66 8.45 -19.30
CA LEU A 91 26.40 8.86 -19.89
C LEU A 91 25.52 7.65 -20.25
N THR A 92 26.07 6.63 -20.92
CA THR A 92 25.33 5.41 -21.26
C THR A 92 24.83 4.68 -20.01
N TRP A 93 25.66 4.57 -18.97
CA TRP A 93 25.26 3.95 -17.71
C TRP A 93 24.13 4.71 -17.00
N MET A 94 24.23 6.04 -16.93
CA MET A 94 23.20 6.88 -16.30
C MET A 94 21.87 6.81 -17.07
N LEU A 95 21.88 6.96 -18.39
CA LEU A 95 20.64 6.90 -19.18
C LEU A 95 19.97 5.53 -19.08
N THR A 96 20.75 4.46 -19.23
CA THR A 96 20.23 3.09 -19.16
C THR A 96 19.63 2.80 -17.79
N SER A 97 20.33 3.12 -16.71
CA SER A 97 19.84 2.90 -15.34
C SER A 97 18.57 3.72 -15.04
N SER A 98 18.45 4.96 -15.53
CA SER A 98 17.23 5.76 -15.35
C SER A 98 16.01 5.13 -16.01
N ILE A 99 16.13 4.69 -17.27
CA ILE A 99 15.02 4.08 -18.02
C ILE A 99 14.47 2.85 -17.29
N PHE A 100 15.35 1.97 -16.82
CA PHE A 100 14.94 0.78 -16.08
C PHE A 100 14.42 1.10 -14.67
N SER A 101 14.86 2.20 -14.06
CA SER A 101 14.44 2.57 -12.70
C SER A 101 13.04 3.19 -12.65
N VAL A 102 12.59 3.90 -13.69
CA VAL A 102 11.28 4.58 -13.69
C VAL A 102 10.13 3.61 -13.50
N MET A 103 10.10 2.51 -14.27
CA MET A 103 9.04 1.49 -14.15
C MET A 103 9.00 0.90 -12.74
N LEU A 104 10.19 0.61 -12.22
CA LEU A 104 10.37 0.03 -10.89
C LEU A 104 9.85 0.98 -9.80
N VAL A 105 10.16 2.28 -9.88
CA VAL A 105 9.63 3.32 -8.98
C VAL A 105 8.09 3.32 -8.98
N ILE A 106 7.46 3.31 -10.16
CA ILE A 106 6.00 3.31 -10.27
C ILE A 106 5.40 2.07 -9.61
N MET A 107 5.98 0.89 -9.84
CA MET A 107 5.50 -0.36 -9.26
C MET A 107 5.69 -0.38 -7.73
N LEU A 108 6.83 0.07 -7.21
CA LEU A 108 7.05 0.18 -5.76
C LEU A 108 6.10 1.18 -5.10
N TYR A 109 5.87 2.33 -5.73
CA TYR A 109 4.96 3.35 -5.21
C TYR A 109 3.53 2.81 -5.08
N ARG A 110 3.08 2.06 -6.09
CA ARG A 110 1.77 1.38 -6.06
C ARG A 110 1.75 0.25 -5.06
N TYR A 111 2.80 -0.57 -4.99
CA TYR A 111 2.89 -1.66 -4.03
C TYR A 111 2.81 -1.17 -2.58
N GLY A 112 3.48 -0.05 -2.26
CA GLY A 112 3.44 0.58 -0.95
C GLY A 112 2.14 1.28 -0.57
N ASP A 113 1.10 1.25 -1.42
CA ASP A 113 -0.20 1.78 -1.04
C ASP A 113 -0.83 0.93 0.05
N ARG A 114 -1.25 1.59 1.14
CA ARG A 114 -1.78 0.91 2.33
C ARG A 114 -3.20 0.42 2.12
N ASP A 115 -3.95 1.08 1.23
CA ASP A 115 -5.31 0.71 0.91
C ASP A 115 -5.31 -0.39 -0.16
N GLN A 116 -4.83 -1.58 0.22
CA GLN A 116 -4.82 -2.77 -0.63
C GLN A 116 -5.05 -4.05 0.19
N PRO A 117 -5.79 -5.04 -0.35
CA PRO A 117 -6.07 -6.30 0.35
C PRO A 117 -4.83 -7.14 0.68
N LEU A 118 -3.70 -6.89 -0.01
CA LEU A 118 -2.47 -7.66 0.18
C LEU A 118 -1.83 -7.43 1.56
N TRP A 119 -2.12 -6.28 2.18
CA TRP A 119 -1.61 -5.91 3.50
C TRP A 119 -2.49 -6.39 4.65
N ALA A 120 -3.71 -6.84 4.35
CA ALA A 120 -4.65 -7.30 5.35
C ALA A 120 -4.26 -8.67 5.92
N SER A 121 -4.51 -8.88 7.21
CA SER A 121 -4.39 -10.20 7.84
C SER A 121 -5.51 -11.14 7.36
N ALA A 122 -5.36 -12.45 7.61
CA ALA A 122 -6.43 -13.41 7.27
C ALA A 122 -7.72 -13.13 8.05
N GLN A 123 -7.60 -12.66 9.30
CA GLN A 123 -8.71 -12.28 10.16
C GLN A 123 -9.41 -11.01 9.63
N GLU A 124 -8.64 -9.98 9.27
CA GLU A 124 -9.18 -8.75 8.66
C GLU A 124 -9.91 -9.05 7.34
N ARG A 125 -9.39 -9.97 6.51
CA ARG A 125 -10.08 -10.42 5.29
C ARG A 125 -11.38 -11.18 5.55
N ALA A 126 -11.48 -11.89 6.67
CA ALA A 126 -12.71 -12.59 7.04
C ALA A 126 -13.76 -11.59 7.54
N ALA A 127 -13.36 -10.69 8.43
CA ALA A 127 -14.21 -9.61 8.93
C ALA A 127 -14.66 -8.66 7.80
N ALA A 128 -13.79 -8.35 6.83
CA ALA A 128 -14.15 -7.53 5.68
C ALA A 128 -15.25 -8.16 4.82
N ARG A 129 -15.19 -9.47 4.59
CA ARG A 129 -16.25 -10.21 3.87
C ARG A 129 -17.59 -10.17 4.61
N GLN A 130 -17.56 -10.26 5.94
CA GLN A 130 -18.77 -10.14 6.76
C GLN A 130 -19.34 -8.71 6.70
N LEU A 131 -18.49 -7.69 6.84
CA LEU A 131 -18.89 -6.29 6.74
C LEU A 131 -19.48 -5.97 5.37
N GLU A 132 -18.87 -6.49 4.31
CA GLU A 132 -19.37 -6.33 2.95
C GLU A 132 -20.74 -7.00 2.75
N ALA A 133 -20.96 -8.18 3.34
CA ALA A 133 -22.27 -8.82 3.31
C ALA A 133 -23.35 -7.99 4.00
N LEU A 134 -23.03 -7.35 5.13
CA LEU A 134 -23.95 -6.45 5.85
C LEU A 134 -24.25 -5.16 5.07
N LEU A 135 -23.27 -4.64 4.31
CA LEU A 135 -23.40 -3.41 3.51
C LEU A 135 -24.15 -3.59 2.19
N ASN A 136 -24.51 -4.82 1.80
CA ASN A 136 -25.22 -5.07 0.55
C ASN A 136 -26.70 -4.62 0.57
N GLY A 137 -27.24 -4.21 1.72
CA GLY A 137 -28.63 -3.75 1.86
C GLY A 137 -28.89 -2.27 1.54
N ASP A 138 -28.00 -1.59 0.80
CA ASP A 138 -28.02 -0.14 0.44
C ASP A 138 -28.18 0.85 1.61
N SER A 139 -28.28 0.36 2.84
CA SER A 139 -28.51 1.14 4.04
C SER A 139 -27.20 1.38 4.79
N PRO A 140 -26.99 2.59 5.34
CA PRO A 140 -25.82 2.88 6.17
C PRO A 140 -25.81 1.99 7.41
N LEU A 141 -24.70 1.29 7.64
CA LEU A 141 -24.51 0.55 8.89
C LEU A 141 -24.05 1.50 9.97
N THR A 142 -24.69 1.46 11.13
CA THR A 142 -24.30 2.26 12.30
C THR A 142 -24.00 1.34 13.46
N ALA A 143 -22.84 1.55 14.09
CA ALA A 143 -22.49 0.90 15.35
C ALA A 143 -22.13 1.97 16.37
N VAL A 144 -22.53 1.71 17.62
CA VAL A 144 -22.19 2.56 18.76
C VAL A 144 -21.47 1.68 19.77
N LYS A 145 -20.26 2.07 20.14
CA LYS A 145 -19.52 1.46 21.23
C LYS A 145 -19.36 2.46 22.35
N ARG A 146 -19.90 2.11 23.51
CA ARG A 146 -19.76 2.88 24.75
C ARG A 146 -18.78 2.16 25.66
N ASP A 147 -17.81 2.93 26.12
CA ASP A 147 -16.93 2.57 27.22
C ASP A 147 -17.12 3.61 28.34
N ALA A 148 -16.68 3.32 29.57
CA ALA A 148 -17.04 4.06 30.78
C ALA A 148 -16.88 5.60 30.68
N GLU A 149 -15.97 6.10 29.84
CA GLU A 149 -15.73 7.53 29.61
C GLU A 149 -15.81 7.98 28.15
N ARG A 150 -16.14 7.07 27.21
CA ARG A 150 -16.04 7.34 25.77
C ARG A 150 -17.19 6.71 24.99
N GLU A 151 -17.79 7.48 24.08
CA GLU A 151 -18.76 6.95 23.11
C GLU A 151 -18.22 7.14 21.69
N ASN A 152 -18.01 6.03 20.99
CA ASN A 152 -17.65 6.02 19.57
C ASN A 152 -18.86 5.59 18.76
N LYS A 153 -19.44 6.52 18.00
CA LYS A 153 -20.46 6.22 16.99
C LYS A 153 -19.79 6.19 15.63
N VAL A 154 -19.96 5.08 14.92
CA VAL A 154 -19.40 4.91 13.57
C VAL A 154 -20.52 4.58 12.61
N GLN A 155 -20.59 5.35 11.53
CA GLN A 155 -21.48 5.09 10.41
C GLN A 155 -20.66 4.72 9.19
N VAL A 156 -20.95 3.57 8.60
CA VAL A 156 -20.29 3.06 7.40
C VAL A 156 -21.30 3.04 6.26
N THR A 157 -20.90 3.60 5.13
CA THR A 157 -21.71 3.67 3.90
C THR A 157 -20.91 3.13 2.72
N LYS A 158 -21.58 2.38 1.86
CA LYS A 158 -21.05 2.02 0.54
C LYS A 158 -21.33 3.19 -0.40
N SER A 159 -20.31 3.67 -1.10
CA SER A 159 -20.42 4.78 -2.06
C SER A 159 -19.82 4.34 -3.40
N ASN A 160 -20.21 4.96 -4.51
CA ASN A 160 -19.75 4.54 -5.85
C ASN A 160 -18.21 4.48 -5.93
N GLY A 161 -17.66 3.26 -5.91
CA GLY A 161 -16.23 2.98 -6.01
C GLY A 161 -15.48 2.77 -4.68
N GLY A 162 -16.16 2.73 -3.53
CA GLY A 162 -15.53 2.46 -2.23
C GLY A 162 -16.45 2.57 -1.02
N TYR A 163 -15.85 2.78 0.15
CA TYR A 163 -16.50 2.84 1.45
C TYR A 163 -16.18 4.15 2.15
N LYS A 164 -17.15 4.70 2.86
CA LYS A 164 -16.98 5.91 3.67
C LYS A 164 -17.36 5.60 5.11
N ALA A 165 -16.45 5.88 6.03
CA ALA A 165 -16.67 5.81 7.46
C ALA A 165 -16.77 7.22 8.03
N SER A 166 -17.89 7.54 8.68
CA SER A 166 -18.07 8.75 9.49
C SER A 166 -17.97 8.36 10.95
N VAL A 167 -16.95 8.86 11.63
CA VAL A 167 -16.68 8.59 13.04
C VAL A 167 -17.06 9.82 13.85
N THR A 168 -17.86 9.61 14.88
CA THR A 168 -18.16 10.60 15.91
C THR A 168 -17.69 10.04 17.24
N ARG A 169 -16.68 10.67 17.83
CA ARG A 169 -16.13 10.31 19.12
C ARG A 169 -16.53 11.37 20.14
N ARG A 170 -17.16 10.93 21.22
CA ARG A 170 -17.49 11.77 22.37
C ARG A 170 -16.58 11.39 23.53
N MET A 171 -15.83 12.36 24.05
CA MET A 171 -15.06 12.27 25.28
C MET A 171 -15.64 13.24 26.33
N GLN A 172 -15.17 13.16 27.57
CA GLN A 172 -15.60 14.06 28.66
C GLN A 172 -15.46 15.55 28.30
N ASP A 173 -14.41 15.91 27.54
CA ASP A 173 -14.03 17.31 27.27
C ASP A 173 -14.36 17.78 25.83
N GLY A 174 -15.11 16.99 25.06
CA GLY A 174 -15.49 17.39 23.71
C GLY A 174 -15.98 16.27 22.78
N GLN A 175 -16.44 16.69 21.60
CA GLN A 175 -16.89 15.81 20.53
C GLN A 175 -16.02 16.04 19.29
N GLU A 176 -15.42 14.96 18.78
CA GLU A 176 -14.63 14.95 17.55
C GLU A 176 -15.42 14.22 16.46
N ARG A 177 -15.53 14.83 15.28
CA ARG A 177 -16.15 14.21 14.12
C ARG A 177 -15.21 14.28 12.93
N PHE A 178 -14.97 13.13 12.31
CA PHE A 178 -14.17 13.05 11.11
C PHE A 178 -14.69 11.96 10.17
N GLU A 179 -14.33 12.10 8.90
CA GLU A 179 -14.75 11.18 7.84
C GLU A 179 -13.53 10.65 7.11
N GLU A 180 -13.51 9.35 6.86
CA GLU A 180 -12.45 8.69 6.12
C GLU A 180 -13.03 7.86 4.96
N ARG A 181 -12.27 7.75 3.88
CA ARG A 181 -12.66 7.04 2.66
C ARG A 181 -11.67 5.92 2.38
N PHE A 182 -12.22 4.75 2.03
CA PHE A 182 -11.45 3.53 1.76
C PHE A 182 -11.92 2.92 0.44
N ARG A 183 -10.99 2.41 -0.36
CA ARG A 183 -11.29 1.68 -1.59
C ARG A 183 -11.61 0.22 -1.30
N TYR A 184 -10.98 -0.37 -0.29
CA TYR A 184 -11.12 -1.78 0.05
C TYR A 184 -11.72 -1.98 1.45
N PRO A 185 -12.60 -2.99 1.63
CA PRO A 185 -13.25 -3.24 2.91
C PRO A 185 -12.28 -3.73 3.99
N GLU A 186 -11.16 -4.37 3.62
CA GLU A 186 -10.13 -4.80 4.57
C GLU A 186 -9.47 -3.61 5.28
N THR A 187 -9.14 -2.55 4.53
CA THR A 187 -8.56 -1.33 5.08
C THR A 187 -9.53 -0.63 6.02
N LEU A 188 -10.82 -0.66 5.67
CA LEU A 188 -11.89 -0.13 6.51
C LEU A 188 -11.99 -0.92 7.83
N VAL A 189 -12.00 -2.25 7.80
CA VAL A 189 -12.04 -3.07 9.03
C VAL A 189 -10.84 -2.77 9.92
N PHE A 190 -9.63 -2.75 9.36
CA PHE A 190 -8.43 -2.37 10.10
C PHE A 190 -8.58 -0.99 10.75
N PHE A 191 -9.16 -0.03 10.03
CA PHE A 191 -9.41 1.30 10.56
C PHE A 191 -10.44 1.29 11.70
N LEU A 192 -11.57 0.60 11.53
CA LEU A 192 -12.63 0.51 12.54
C LEU A 192 -12.09 -0.09 13.84
N GLU A 193 -11.43 -1.23 13.76
CA GLU A 193 -10.90 -1.92 14.94
C GLU A 193 -9.82 -1.11 15.63
N LYS A 194 -8.89 -0.53 14.86
CA LYS A 194 -7.71 0.13 15.43
C LYS A 194 -7.97 1.55 15.94
N PHE A 195 -8.87 2.29 15.30
CA PHE A 195 -9.11 3.71 15.63
C PHE A 195 -10.42 3.95 16.37
N THR A 196 -11.40 3.05 16.27
CA THR A 196 -12.70 3.23 16.95
C THR A 196 -13.02 2.13 17.95
N SER A 197 -12.21 1.06 17.97
CA SER A 197 -12.44 -0.16 18.76
C SER A 197 -13.75 -0.86 18.43
N VAL A 198 -14.45 -0.46 17.36
CA VAL A 198 -15.67 -1.06 16.87
C VAL A 198 -15.30 -2.26 15.99
N SER A 199 -15.83 -3.44 16.30
CA SER A 199 -15.68 -4.63 15.47
C SER A 199 -16.87 -4.80 14.53
N VAL A 200 -16.76 -5.71 13.56
CA VAL A 200 -17.87 -6.05 12.66
C VAL A 200 -19.09 -6.61 13.44
N ASP A 201 -18.84 -7.30 14.55
CA ASP A 201 -19.90 -7.84 15.42
C ASP A 201 -20.74 -6.74 16.10
N ASP A 202 -20.15 -5.59 16.38
CA ASP A 202 -20.85 -4.44 16.97
C ASP A 202 -21.92 -3.88 16.01
N PHE A 203 -21.71 -4.00 14.69
CA PHE A 203 -22.72 -3.67 13.67
C PHE A 203 -23.85 -4.70 13.60
N ARG A 204 -23.55 -6.00 13.80
CA ARG A 204 -24.58 -7.05 13.85
C ARG A 204 -25.52 -6.84 15.02
N ARG A 205 -24.97 -6.64 16.23
CA ARG A 205 -25.78 -6.37 17.43
C ARG A 205 -26.68 -5.16 17.26
N SER A 206 -26.16 -4.08 16.68
CA SER A 206 -26.94 -2.85 16.46
C SER A 206 -28.11 -3.07 15.47
N THR A 207 -27.93 -3.95 14.49
CA THR A 207 -28.98 -4.32 13.52
C THR A 207 -30.04 -5.21 14.17
N GLU A 208 -29.63 -6.16 15.02
CA GLU A 208 -30.55 -7.04 15.76
C GLU A 208 -31.40 -6.26 16.79
N ASP A 209 -30.81 -5.27 17.46
CA ASP A 209 -31.50 -4.42 18.45
C ASP A 209 -32.57 -3.52 17.80
N HIS A 210 -32.32 -3.03 16.58
CA HIS A 210 -33.34 -2.30 15.80
C HIS A 210 -34.43 -3.22 15.23
N GLY A 211 -34.15 -4.52 15.05
CA GLY A 211 -35.14 -5.52 14.63
C GLY A 211 -36.12 -5.93 15.73
N HIS A 212 -35.70 -5.89 16.99
CA HIS A 212 -36.56 -6.23 18.13
C HIS A 212 -37.47 -5.09 18.61
N ALA A 213 -37.20 -3.84 18.23
CA ALA A 213 -38.07 -2.70 18.54
C ALA A 213 -39.30 -2.58 17.61
N ALA A 214 -39.46 -3.50 16.64
CA ALA A 214 -40.49 -3.46 15.60
C ALA A 214 -41.49 -4.64 15.64
N VAL A 215 -41.71 -5.24 16.82
CA VAL A 215 -42.75 -6.27 17.05
C VAL A 215 -43.71 -5.82 18.14
#